data_AF-A0AAP5XVM0-F1
#
_entry.id   AF-A0AAP5XVM0-F1
#
_cell.length_a   1.000
_cell.length_b   1.000
_cell.length_c   1.000
_cell.angle_alpha   90.00
_cell.angle_beta   90.00
_cell.angle_gamma   90.00
#
_symmetry.space_group_name_H-M   'P 1'
#
loop_
_entity.id
_entity.type
_entity.pdbx_description
1 polymer ?
#
loop_
_entity_poly.entity_id
_entity_poly.type
_entity_poly.pdbx_seq_one_letter_code
_entity_poly.pdbx_strand_id
1 'polypeptide(L)'
;MITLCKTCGTSYEVTGAHPEQCDICQDERQYVPASGQEWVDFTALCASHTNKWKQHDSTLLSIRTVPDFAIDQRAFILRTSEGNILWDCIASLDDATKTLITSLGGLKAIAISHPHYYTTMQDWAAEFNAPIYLHASDRRWVMRDSPWIRFWDGDTIELTRDVTVIRLGGHFALMNPLMILVKIIKLRWIHILSYDQMV
;
A
#
# COMPACT_ATOMS: atom_id res chain seq x y z
N MET A 1 -3.20 9.73 17.60
CA MET A 1 -1.84 9.64 16.99
C MET A 1 -1.70 8.23 16.43
N ILE A 2 -0.73 7.97 15.56
CA ILE A 2 -0.52 6.63 15.00
C ILE A 2 0.85 6.11 15.35
N THR A 3 0.94 4.79 15.50
CA THR A 3 2.20 4.07 15.63
C THR A 3 2.31 3.06 14.50
N LEU A 4 3.53 2.77 14.06
CA LEU A 4 3.80 1.82 13.00
C LEU A 4 4.60 0.66 13.56
N CYS A 5 4.19 -0.55 13.20
CA CYS A 5 4.98 -1.74 13.44
C CYS A 5 6.28 -1.63 12.64
N LYS A 6 7.45 -1.68 13.29
CA LYS A 6 8.75 -1.62 12.59
C LYS A 6 8.99 -2.80 11.66
N THR A 7 8.34 -3.95 11.90
CA THR A 7 8.50 -5.17 11.08
C THR A 7 7.74 -5.11 9.77
N CYS A 8 6.43 -4.87 9.78
CA CYS A 8 5.58 -4.90 8.58
C CYS A 8 5.09 -3.53 8.10
N GLY A 9 5.32 -2.45 8.86
CA GLY A 9 4.92 -1.09 8.50
C GLY A 9 3.43 -0.78 8.70
N THR A 10 2.62 -1.76 9.12
CA THR A 10 1.20 -1.53 9.44
C THR A 10 1.06 -0.49 10.54
N SER A 11 0.18 0.48 10.32
CA SER A 11 -0.11 1.53 11.30
C SER A 11 -1.37 1.23 12.11
N TYR A 12 -1.34 1.63 13.39
CA TYR A 12 -2.44 1.51 14.34
C TYR A 12 -2.76 2.88 14.92
N GLU A 13 -4.05 3.11 15.18
CA GLU A 13 -4.48 4.25 15.98
C GLU A 13 -4.18 3.99 17.45
N VAL A 14 -3.55 4.96 18.11
CA VAL A 14 -3.24 4.89 19.54
C VAL A 14 -3.87 6.06 20.28
N THR A 15 -4.68 5.73 21.29
CA THR A 15 -5.22 6.65 22.31
C THR A 15 -4.50 6.49 23.66
N GLY A 16 -3.53 5.57 23.74
CA GLY A 16 -2.75 5.23 24.93
C GLY A 16 -1.48 4.47 24.55
N ALA A 17 -1.26 3.29 25.13
CA ALA A 17 -0.14 2.42 24.77
C ALA A 17 -0.31 1.81 23.36
N HIS A 18 0.82 1.48 22.74
CA HIS A 18 0.85 0.69 21.50
C HIS A 18 0.29 -0.72 21.74
N PRO A 19 -0.24 -1.40 20.72
CA PRO A 19 -0.67 -2.78 20.89
C PRO A 19 0.53 -3.67 21.22
N GLU A 20 0.30 -4.69 22.06
CA GLU A 20 1.37 -5.63 22.45
C GLU A 20 1.85 -6.47 21.25
N GLN A 21 0.95 -6.73 20.30
CA GLN A 21 1.20 -7.55 19.12
C GLN A 21 0.67 -6.85 17.87
N CYS A 22 1.32 -7.09 16.73
CA CYS A 22 0.83 -6.65 15.44
C CYS A 22 0.04 -7.81 14.78
N ASP A 23 -1.27 -7.65 14.60
CA ASP A 23 -2.13 -8.66 13.97
C ASP A 23 -1.63 -9.08 12.58
N ILE A 24 -1.04 -8.14 11.84
CA ILE A 24 -0.44 -8.39 10.52
C ILE A 24 0.86 -9.22 10.61
N CYS A 25 1.65 -9.07 11.68
CA CYS A 25 2.83 -9.92 11.90
C CYS A 25 2.47 -11.32 12.42
N GLN A 26 1.30 -11.45 13.06
CA GLN A 26 0.75 -12.73 13.53
C GLN A 26 0.08 -13.53 12.40
N ASP A 27 -0.16 -12.91 11.24
CA ASP A 27 -0.57 -13.63 10.03
C ASP A 27 0.53 -14.61 9.62
N GLU A 28 0.15 -15.84 9.28
CA GLU A 28 1.09 -16.93 8.92
C GLU A 28 1.98 -16.63 7.70
N ARG A 29 1.60 -15.62 6.90
CA ARG A 29 2.33 -15.16 5.71
C ARG A 29 3.35 -14.08 6.06
N GLN A 30 3.45 -13.73 7.35
CA GLN A 30 4.39 -12.80 7.93
C GLN A 30 5.10 -13.48 9.11
N TYR A 31 5.85 -12.70 9.88
CA TYR A 31 6.56 -13.18 11.05
C TYR A 31 6.58 -12.14 12.16
N VAL A 32 6.61 -12.64 13.39
CA VAL A 32 6.99 -11.87 14.57
C VAL A 32 8.50 -11.98 14.75
N PRO A 33 9.25 -10.87 14.87
CA PRO A 33 10.69 -10.94 15.09
C PRO A 33 11.03 -11.68 16.40
N ALA A 34 12.14 -12.42 16.41
CA ALA A 34 12.61 -13.11 17.61
C ALA A 34 12.91 -12.16 18.80
N SER A 35 13.25 -10.91 18.51
CA SER A 35 13.44 -9.83 19.50
C SER A 35 12.13 -9.28 20.07
N GLY A 36 10.98 -9.71 19.56
CA GLY A 36 9.67 -9.15 19.88
C GLY A 36 9.24 -8.02 18.95
N GLN A 37 8.06 -7.47 19.23
CA GLN A 37 7.44 -6.41 18.43
C GLN A 37 8.01 -5.05 18.80
N GLU A 38 8.45 -4.29 17.79
CA GLU A 38 8.87 -2.90 17.96
C GLU A 38 7.97 -1.94 17.18
N TRP A 39 7.90 -0.72 17.69
CA TRP A 39 7.01 0.34 17.23
C TRP A 39 7.79 1.62 16.95
N VAL A 40 7.31 2.42 15.99
CA VAL A 40 7.85 3.75 15.67
C VAL A 40 6.72 4.72 15.36
N ASP A 41 6.87 5.97 15.78
CA ASP A 41 5.91 7.02 15.44
C ASP A 41 6.10 7.49 14.00
N PHE A 42 5.00 7.88 13.35
CA PHE A 42 5.04 8.35 11.96
C PHE A 42 6.00 9.53 11.75
N THR A 43 5.99 10.52 12.65
CA THR A 43 6.88 11.67 12.59
C THR A 43 8.36 11.26 12.70
N ALA A 44 8.66 10.28 13.56
CA ALA A 44 10.03 9.78 13.72
C ALA A 44 10.51 9.00 12.48
N LEU A 45 9.61 8.23 11.85
CA LEU A 45 9.88 7.58 10.57
C LEU A 45 10.22 8.62 9.51
N CYS A 46 9.36 9.62 9.29
CA CYS A 46 9.59 10.67 8.29
C CYS A 46 10.79 11.59 8.59
N ALA A 47 11.23 11.67 9.85
CA ALA A 47 12.43 12.42 10.23
C ALA A 47 13.73 11.66 9.91
N SER A 48 13.68 10.33 9.84
CA SER A 48 14.85 9.46 9.65
C SER A 48 14.90 8.79 8.28
N HIS A 49 13.81 8.84 7.53
CA HIS A 49 13.66 8.18 6.23
C HIS A 49 13.10 9.16 5.21
N THR A 50 13.47 8.96 3.95
CA THR A 50 12.91 9.67 2.78
C THR A 50 12.49 8.65 1.74
N ASN A 51 11.68 9.06 0.78
CA ASN A 51 11.33 8.23 -0.36
C ASN A 51 12.31 8.47 -1.52
N LYS A 52 12.82 7.40 -2.10
CA LYS A 52 13.43 7.41 -3.43
C LYS A 52 12.38 7.08 -4.48
N TRP A 53 12.50 7.71 -5.64
CA TRP A 53 11.64 7.45 -6.80
C TRP A 53 12.47 6.92 -7.96
N LYS A 54 11.89 6.00 -8.73
CA LYS A 54 12.48 5.50 -9.98
C LYS A 54 11.43 5.51 -11.07
N GLN A 55 11.69 6.26 -12.14
CA GLN A 55 10.87 6.23 -13.33
C GLN A 55 11.25 5.01 -14.18
N HIS A 56 10.28 4.13 -14.44
CA HIS A 56 10.49 2.94 -15.28
C HIS A 56 10.15 3.24 -16.74
N ASP A 57 9.09 4.01 -16.97
CA ASP A 57 8.73 4.56 -18.28
C ASP A 57 7.90 5.86 -18.12
N SER A 58 7.32 6.38 -19.21
CA SER A 58 6.53 7.62 -19.19
C SER A 58 5.25 7.52 -18.34
N THR A 59 4.78 6.30 -18.06
CA THR A 59 3.53 5.99 -17.38
C THR A 59 3.69 5.29 -16.03
N LEU A 60 4.90 4.87 -15.66
CA LEU A 60 5.15 4.10 -14.44
C LEU A 60 6.32 4.67 -13.63
N LEU A 61 6.04 4.98 -12.36
CA LEU A 61 7.00 5.44 -11.36
C LEU A 61 6.91 4.54 -10.13
N SER A 62 8.03 4.06 -9.58
CA SER A 62 8.03 3.35 -8.29
C SER A 62 8.56 4.23 -7.17
N ILE A 63 8.06 4.00 -5.96
CA ILE A 63 8.42 4.67 -4.72
C ILE A 63 8.91 3.62 -3.72
N ARG A 64 10.02 3.91 -3.05
CA ARG A 64 10.55 3.11 -1.93
C ARG A 64 11.09 4.02 -0.84
N THR A 65 10.95 3.59 0.40
CA THR A 65 11.58 4.25 1.55
C THR A 65 13.10 3.99 1.56
N VAL A 66 13.88 4.97 2.02
CA VAL A 66 15.32 4.87 2.28
C VAL A 66 15.67 5.59 3.59
N PRO A 67 16.40 4.95 4.53
CA PRO A 67 16.84 3.55 4.50
C PRO A 67 15.66 2.57 4.43
N ASP A 68 15.92 1.28 4.21
CA ASP A 68 14.82 0.32 4.10
C ASP A 68 14.06 0.27 5.43
N PHE A 69 12.72 0.23 5.34
CA PHE A 69 11.83 0.18 6.50
C PHE A 69 10.87 -0.99 6.35
N ALA A 70 10.57 -1.65 7.47
CA ALA A 70 9.70 -2.82 7.51
C ALA A 70 10.15 -3.90 6.51
N ILE A 71 9.21 -4.48 5.77
CA ILE A 71 9.45 -5.53 4.76
C ILE A 71 9.93 -4.95 3.41
N ASP A 72 10.58 -3.77 3.41
CA ASP A 72 11.11 -3.12 2.20
C ASP A 72 10.08 -2.93 1.07
N GLN A 73 8.89 -2.46 1.46
CA GLN A 73 7.76 -2.28 0.57
C GLN A 73 8.08 -1.35 -0.62
N ARG A 74 7.40 -1.61 -1.74
CA ARG A 74 7.43 -0.76 -2.93
C ARG A 74 6.03 -0.44 -3.42
N ALA A 75 5.72 0.84 -3.55
CA ALA A 75 4.51 1.30 -4.21
C ALA A 75 4.79 1.77 -5.64
N PHE A 76 3.76 1.83 -6.47
CA PHE A 76 3.85 2.32 -7.84
C PHE A 76 2.80 3.38 -8.12
N ILE A 77 3.17 4.42 -8.85
CA ILE A 77 2.24 5.35 -9.45
C ILE A 77 2.10 5.00 -10.93
N LEU A 78 0.88 4.63 -11.28
CA LEU A 78 0.48 4.39 -12.65
C LEU A 78 -0.24 5.61 -13.21
N ARG A 79 0.37 6.26 -14.20
CA ARG A 79 -0.19 7.44 -14.86
C ARG A 79 -1.15 7.02 -15.95
N THR A 80 -2.36 7.59 -15.93
CA THR A 80 -3.40 7.38 -16.95
C THR A 80 -3.94 8.73 -17.41
N SER A 81 -4.65 8.73 -18.54
CA SER A 81 -5.35 9.94 -19.03
C SER A 81 -6.49 10.38 -18.12
N GLU A 82 -6.99 9.49 -17.26
CA GLU A 82 -8.12 9.75 -16.35
C GLU A 82 -7.68 10.02 -14.90
N GLY A 83 -6.38 10.15 -14.65
CA GLY A 83 -5.79 10.37 -13.32
C GLY A 83 -4.78 9.29 -12.92
N ASN A 84 -3.93 9.57 -11.94
CA ASN A 84 -2.93 8.62 -11.48
C ASN A 84 -3.52 7.64 -10.45
N ILE A 85 -3.06 6.39 -10.51
CA ILE A 85 -3.43 5.35 -9.55
C ILE A 85 -2.19 5.00 -8.74
N LEU A 86 -2.30 5.02 -7.41
CA LEU A 86 -1.30 4.43 -6.54
C LEU A 86 -1.62 2.93 -6.38
N TRP A 87 -0.70 2.08 -6.80
CA TRP A 87 -0.73 0.65 -6.58
C TRP A 87 0.13 0.29 -5.38
N ASP A 88 -0.48 -0.37 -4.40
CA ASP A 88 0.04 -0.58 -3.06
C ASP A 88 0.38 0.72 -2.33
N CYS A 89 0.82 0.61 -1.08
CA CYS A 89 1.21 1.76 -0.28
C CYS A 89 2.51 1.46 0.47
N ILE A 90 3.25 2.51 0.82
CA ILE A 90 4.41 2.45 1.72
C ILE A 90 4.16 3.34 2.94
N ALA A 91 4.86 3.08 4.03
CA ALA A 91 4.66 3.78 5.30
C ALA A 91 5.02 5.25 5.28
N SER A 92 6.17 5.60 4.70
CA SER A 92 6.67 6.97 4.68
C SER A 92 5.95 7.82 3.62
N LEU A 93 5.50 9.00 4.04
CA LEU A 93 4.98 10.03 3.15
C LEU A 93 5.65 11.36 3.51
N ASP A 94 6.78 11.64 2.86
CA ASP A 94 7.56 12.86 3.04
C ASP A 94 7.10 14.00 2.11
N ASP A 95 7.46 15.24 2.45
CA ASP A 95 7.04 16.45 1.73
C ASP A 95 7.52 16.47 0.27
N ALA A 96 8.68 15.86 -0.01
CA ALA A 96 9.20 15.73 -1.36
C ALA A 96 8.29 14.81 -2.21
N THR A 97 7.82 13.69 -1.66
CA THR A 97 6.86 12.80 -2.31
C THR A 97 5.53 13.51 -2.54
N LYS A 98 5.03 14.23 -1.53
CA LYS A 98 3.78 15.00 -1.64
C LYS A 98 3.85 16.01 -2.78
N THR A 99 4.96 16.75 -2.86
CA THR A 99 5.22 17.74 -3.91
C THR A 99 5.29 17.08 -5.28
N LEU A 100 6.06 15.98 -5.41
CA LEU A 100 6.19 15.25 -6.66
C LEU A 100 4.82 14.76 -7.16
N ILE A 101 4.06 14.06 -6.32
CA ILE A 101 2.76 13.48 -6.71
C ILE A 101 1.75 14.57 -7.07
N THR A 102 1.71 15.66 -6.30
CA THR A 102 0.89 16.83 -6.63
C THR A 102 1.26 17.40 -7.99
N SER A 103 2.55 17.54 -8.30
CA SER A 103 3.02 18.02 -9.61
C SER A 103 2.69 17.07 -10.78
N LEU A 104 2.54 15.78 -10.49
CA LEU A 104 2.10 14.76 -11.46
C LEU A 104 0.58 14.75 -11.68
N GLY A 105 -0.18 15.60 -10.97
CA GLY A 105 -1.64 15.71 -11.07
C GLY A 105 -2.40 15.00 -9.94
N GLY A 106 -1.74 14.67 -8.82
CA GLY A 106 -2.37 14.02 -7.66
C GLY A 106 -2.69 12.54 -7.89
N LEU A 107 -3.56 11.98 -7.04
CA LEU A 107 -4.05 10.61 -7.13
C LEU A 107 -5.56 10.60 -7.36
N LYS A 108 -6.03 9.78 -8.30
CA LYS A 108 -7.46 9.47 -8.49
C LYS A 108 -7.92 8.32 -7.60
N ALA A 109 -7.05 7.34 -7.38
CA ALA A 109 -7.36 6.14 -6.64
C ALA A 109 -6.10 5.56 -6.00
N ILE A 110 -6.29 4.92 -4.86
CA ILE A 110 -5.32 4.03 -4.23
C ILE A 110 -5.92 2.63 -4.30
N ALA A 111 -5.22 1.67 -4.90
CA ALA A 111 -5.64 0.28 -4.92
C ALA A 111 -4.51 -0.57 -4.34
N ILE A 112 -4.85 -1.41 -3.37
CA ILE A 112 -3.85 -2.15 -2.60
C ILE A 112 -4.06 -3.63 -2.79
N SER A 113 -2.96 -4.33 -3.03
CA SER A 113 -2.98 -5.72 -3.46
C SER A 113 -3.38 -6.68 -2.35
N HIS A 114 -2.92 -6.44 -1.12
CA HIS A 114 -3.17 -7.28 0.05
C HIS A 114 -2.76 -6.55 1.35
N PRO A 115 -3.15 -7.07 2.54
CA PRO A 115 -3.03 -6.37 3.82
C PRO A 115 -1.64 -5.88 4.24
N HIS A 116 -0.57 -6.58 3.84
CA HIS A 116 0.79 -6.18 4.20
C HIS A 116 1.15 -4.79 3.66
N TYR A 117 0.48 -4.34 2.59
CA TYR A 117 0.69 -3.05 1.97
C TYR A 117 -0.35 -1.99 2.40
N TYR A 118 -1.12 -2.22 3.48
CA TYR A 118 -2.09 -1.24 3.97
C TYR A 118 -1.40 -0.07 4.68
N THR A 119 -0.39 -0.37 5.51
CA THR A 119 0.57 0.60 6.05
C THR A 119 -0.09 1.92 6.50
N THR A 120 0.16 3.06 5.85
CA THR A 120 -0.40 4.40 6.12
C THR A 120 -1.35 4.88 5.01
N MET A 121 -2.03 3.96 4.34
CA MET A 121 -2.95 4.27 3.22
C MET A 121 -3.97 5.37 3.55
N GLN A 122 -4.39 5.50 4.80
CA GLN A 122 -5.30 6.52 5.29
C GLN A 122 -4.68 7.92 5.16
N ASP A 123 -3.41 8.05 5.51
CA ASP A 123 -2.65 9.31 5.47
C ASP A 123 -2.38 9.73 4.01
N TRP A 124 -2.05 8.76 3.15
CA TRP A 124 -1.94 8.98 1.70
C TRP A 124 -3.27 9.42 1.08
N ALA A 125 -4.36 8.75 1.43
CA ALA A 125 -5.69 9.08 0.94
C ALA A 125 -6.14 10.48 1.36
N ALA A 126 -5.89 10.86 2.62
CA ALA A 126 -6.22 12.18 3.13
C ALA A 126 -5.38 13.28 2.46
N GLU A 127 -4.08 13.06 2.27
CA GLU A 127 -3.20 14.02 1.60
C GLU A 127 -3.64 14.30 0.15
N PHE A 128 -4.00 13.26 -0.60
CA PHE A 128 -4.31 13.38 -2.03
C PHE A 128 -5.81 13.42 -2.34
N ASN A 129 -6.69 13.40 -1.33
CA ASN A 129 -8.14 13.28 -1.46
C ASN A 129 -8.57 12.10 -2.37
N ALA A 130 -7.92 10.95 -2.19
CA ALA A 130 -8.07 9.80 -3.09
C ALA A 130 -8.75 8.61 -2.38
N PRO A 131 -9.81 8.01 -2.96
CA PRO A 131 -10.42 6.81 -2.41
C PRO A 131 -9.45 5.62 -2.42
N ILE A 132 -9.54 4.79 -1.37
CA ILE A 132 -8.78 3.55 -1.21
C ILE A 132 -9.69 2.38 -1.57
N TYR A 133 -9.31 1.57 -2.54
CA TYR A 133 -10.04 0.37 -2.95
C TYR A 133 -9.40 -0.87 -2.34
N LEU A 134 -10.14 -1.53 -1.45
CA LEU A 134 -9.74 -2.76 -0.77
C LEU A 134 -10.76 -3.86 -1.07
N HIS A 135 -10.29 -5.09 -1.29
CA HIS A 135 -11.23 -6.19 -1.46
C HIS A 135 -11.95 -6.50 -0.13
N ALA A 136 -13.26 -6.75 -0.16
CA ALA A 136 -14.09 -6.91 1.04
C ALA A 136 -13.66 -8.08 1.94
N SER A 137 -13.06 -9.14 1.37
CA SER A 137 -12.49 -10.27 2.12
C SER A 137 -11.34 -9.88 3.05
N ASP A 138 -10.69 -8.74 2.82
CA ASP A 138 -9.58 -8.27 3.65
C ASP A 138 -10.02 -7.31 4.76
N ARG A 139 -11.32 -7.04 4.91
CA ARG A 139 -11.84 -6.04 5.86
C ARG A 139 -11.30 -6.21 7.28
N ARG A 140 -11.12 -7.45 7.75
CA ARG A 140 -10.60 -7.75 9.10
C ARG A 140 -9.18 -7.23 9.33
N TRP A 141 -8.44 -6.95 8.26
CA TRP A 141 -7.05 -6.52 8.31
C TRP A 141 -6.88 -4.99 8.29
N VAL A 142 -7.98 -4.25 8.32
CA VAL A 142 -7.96 -2.79 8.43
C VAL A 142 -7.78 -2.41 9.90
N MET A 143 -6.57 -2.00 10.28
CA MET A 143 -6.21 -1.62 11.65
C MET A 143 -6.58 -0.18 12.02
N ARG A 144 -6.93 0.63 11.02
CA ARG A 144 -7.37 2.02 11.18
C ARG A 144 -8.50 2.32 10.22
N ASP A 145 -9.59 2.84 10.76
CA ASP A 145 -10.72 3.28 9.95
C ASP A 145 -10.36 4.51 9.10
N SER A 146 -11.08 4.70 8.00
CA SER A 146 -10.95 5.89 7.17
C SER A 146 -12.18 6.10 6.29
N PRO A 147 -12.65 7.35 6.15
CA PRO A 147 -13.77 7.68 5.26
C PRO A 147 -13.42 7.50 3.78
N TRP A 148 -12.14 7.32 3.44
CA TRP A 148 -11.66 7.09 2.08
C TRP A 148 -11.75 5.63 1.64
N ILE A 149 -11.93 4.69 2.57
CA ILE A 149 -11.97 3.26 2.25
C ILE A 149 -13.27 2.92 1.51
N ARG A 150 -13.12 2.20 0.40
CA ARG A 150 -14.17 1.64 -0.44
C ARG A 150 -13.90 0.15 -0.57
N PHE A 151 -14.75 -0.64 0.06
CA PHE A 151 -14.70 -2.08 -0.12
C PHE A 151 -15.38 -2.46 -1.43
N TRP A 152 -14.81 -3.44 -2.13
CA TRP A 152 -15.39 -4.00 -3.33
C TRP A 152 -15.41 -5.53 -3.26
N ASP A 153 -16.36 -6.12 -3.98
CA ASP A 153 -16.60 -7.57 -4.03
C ASP A 153 -16.47 -8.08 -5.47
N GLY A 154 -16.31 -9.40 -5.61
CA GLY A 154 -16.19 -10.08 -6.90
C GLY A 154 -14.74 -10.24 -7.35
N ASP A 155 -14.56 -10.53 -8.63
CA ASP A 155 -13.24 -10.88 -9.18
C ASP A 155 -12.52 -9.69 -9.81
N THR A 156 -13.24 -8.62 -10.16
CA THR A 156 -12.66 -7.45 -10.81
C THR A 156 -13.33 -6.15 -10.40
N ILE A 157 -12.56 -5.06 -10.38
CA ILE A 157 -13.06 -3.68 -10.32
C ILE A 157 -12.32 -2.81 -11.34
N GLU A 158 -13.06 -1.99 -12.08
CA GLU A 158 -12.50 -1.00 -12.99
C GLU A 158 -12.21 0.32 -12.25
N LEU A 159 -10.99 0.83 -12.36
CA LEU A 159 -10.59 2.12 -11.78
C LEU A 159 -10.58 3.24 -12.82
N THR A 160 -10.23 2.90 -14.06
CA THR A 160 -10.29 3.74 -15.26
C THR A 160 -10.57 2.85 -16.48
N ARG A 161 -10.87 3.46 -17.63
CA ARG A 161 -11.11 2.72 -18.88
C ARG A 161 -9.97 1.79 -19.29
N ASP A 162 -8.74 2.10 -18.86
CA ASP A 162 -7.53 1.35 -19.20
C ASP A 162 -6.97 0.55 -18.02
N VAL A 163 -7.59 0.61 -16.82
CA VAL A 163 -7.06 -0.02 -15.60
C VAL A 163 -8.14 -0.79 -14.86
N THR A 164 -7.91 -2.10 -14.76
CA THR A 164 -8.73 -3.03 -14.01
C THR A 164 -7.88 -3.69 -12.94
N VAL A 165 -8.42 -3.78 -11.74
CA VAL A 165 -7.86 -4.59 -10.66
C VAL A 165 -8.54 -5.94 -10.71
N ILE A 166 -7.74 -7.00 -10.68
CA ILE A 166 -8.24 -8.38 -10.72
C ILE A 166 -7.85 -9.06 -9.42
N ARG A 167 -8.84 -9.61 -8.71
CA ARG A 167 -8.64 -10.51 -7.59
C ARG A 167 -8.26 -11.88 -8.16
N LEU A 168 -7.07 -12.35 -7.85
CA LEU A 168 -6.69 -13.73 -8.11
C LEU A 168 -6.77 -14.55 -6.83
N GLY A 169 -7.19 -15.81 -6.95
CA GLY A 169 -7.03 -16.77 -5.85
C GLY A 169 -5.56 -16.91 -5.46
N GLY A 170 -5.29 -17.15 -4.18
CA GLY A 170 -3.94 -17.44 -3.70
C GLY A 170 -3.42 -18.79 -4.22
N HIS A 171 -2.10 -18.97 -4.23
CA HIS A 171 -1.41 -20.20 -4.64
C HIS A 171 -1.80 -21.43 -3.77
N PHE A 172 -2.45 -21.21 -2.63
CA PHE A 172 -2.98 -22.21 -1.70
C PHE A 172 -4.38 -21.82 -1.22
N ALA A 173 -5.25 -22.81 -0.99
CA ALA A 173 -6.66 -22.65 -0.64
C ALA A 173 -6.95 -21.88 0.68
N LEU A 174 -5.92 -21.51 1.45
CA LEU A 174 -6.02 -20.82 2.74
C LEU A 174 -5.47 -19.38 2.73
N MET A 175 -4.85 -18.91 1.64
CA MET A 175 -4.33 -17.54 1.57
C MET A 175 -5.39 -16.56 1.05
N ASN A 176 -5.43 -15.35 1.63
CA ASN A 176 -6.18 -14.24 1.07
C ASN A 176 -5.76 -13.99 -0.39
N PRO A 177 -6.71 -13.58 -1.26
CA PRO A 177 -6.45 -13.42 -2.68
C PRO A 177 -5.32 -12.44 -2.94
N LEU A 178 -4.39 -12.80 -3.84
CA LEU A 178 -3.41 -11.86 -4.37
C LEU A 178 -4.10 -11.05 -5.47
N MET A 179 -4.05 -9.73 -5.40
CA MET A 179 -4.60 -8.90 -6.47
C MET A 179 -3.50 -8.50 -7.45
N ILE A 180 -3.85 -8.43 -8.74
CA ILE A 180 -3.00 -7.90 -9.79
C ILE A 180 -3.63 -6.62 -10.34
N LEU A 181 -2.81 -5.59 -10.53
CA LEU A 181 -3.19 -4.45 -11.35
C LEU A 181 -2.89 -4.76 -12.81
N VAL A 182 -3.93 -4.76 -13.63
CA VAL A 182 -3.80 -4.93 -15.08
C VAL A 182 -4.12 -3.62 -15.75
N LYS A 183 -3.11 -3.05 -16.42
CA LYS A 183 -3.31 -1.93 -17.34
C LYS A 183 -3.37 -2.45 -18.77
N ILE A 184 -4.47 -2.17 -19.45
CA ILE A 184 -4.65 -2.46 -20.87
C ILE A 184 -4.28 -1.19 -21.64
N ILE A 185 -3.01 -1.04 -22.01
CA ILE A 185 -2.64 -0.10 -23.09
C ILE A 185 -2.54 -0.94 -24.36
N LYS A 186 -3.30 -0.57 -25.40
CA LYS A 186 -3.19 -1.08 -26.79
C LYS A 186 -1.89 -1.86 -27.07
N LEU A 187 -1.92 -3.18 -26.81
CA LEU A 187 -0.89 -4.19 -27.11
C LEU A 187 0.37 -4.28 -26.19
N ARG A 188 0.39 -3.68 -24.98
CA ARG A 188 1.41 -3.98 -23.95
C ARG A 188 0.77 -4.19 -22.57
N TRP A 189 0.91 -5.41 -22.04
CA TRP A 189 0.51 -5.76 -20.68
C TRP A 189 1.62 -5.33 -19.71
N ILE A 190 1.31 -4.47 -18.75
CA ILE A 190 2.17 -4.25 -17.58
C ILE A 190 1.51 -5.02 -16.43
N HIS A 191 2.11 -6.14 -16.04
CA HIS A 191 1.74 -6.85 -14.82
C HIS A 191 2.60 -6.28 -13.68
N ILE A 192 1.98 -5.51 -12.79
CA ILE A 192 2.61 -5.17 -11.52
C ILE A 192 2.14 -6.23 -10.53
N LEU A 193 3.00 -7.23 -10.33
CA LEU A 193 2.85 -8.22 -9.28
C LEU A 193 3.53 -7.70 -8.04
N SER A 194 2.77 -7.62 -6.95
CA SER A 194 3.31 -7.41 -5.62
C SER A 194 3.76 -8.77 -5.10
N TYR A 195 4.97 -9.17 -5.50
CA TYR A 195 5.65 -10.35 -4.99
C TYR A 195 6.82 -9.85 -4.17
N ASP A 196 6.70 -9.86 -2.84
CA ASP A 196 7.89 -9.93 -1.99
C ASP A 196 8.13 -11.37 -1.61
N GLN A 197 9.35 -11.79 -1.89
CA GLN A 197 9.85 -13.13 -1.71
C GLN A 197 9.96 -13.42 -0.22
N MET A 198 9.31 -14.50 0.23
CA MET A 198 9.85 -15.27 1.33
C MET A 198 11.22 -15.79 0.88
N VAL A 199 12.28 -15.23 1.46
CA VAL A 199 13.58 -15.91 1.63
C VAL A 199 13.97 -15.77 3.09
#